data_AF-A0A534HUI0-F1
#
_entry.id   AF-A0A534HUI0-F1
#
_cell.length_a   1.000
_cell.length_b   1.000
_cell.length_c   1.000
_cell.angle_alpha   90.00
_cell.angle_beta   90.00
_cell.angle_gamma   90.00
#
_symmetry.space_group_name_H-M   'P 1'
#
loop_
_entity.id
_entity.type
_entity.pdbx_description
1 polymer ?
#
loop_
_entity_poly.entity_id
_entity_poly.type
_entity_poly.pdbx_seq_one_letter_code
_entity_poly.pdbx_strand_id
1 'polypeptide(L)'
;MGILRDRLTVDGVPHDVHRVRGGWRQIPDPRGPERVRYDAWRDRLLIESADGGLEIRFHWRHTSFTWRQKSYHIRPRFWGGVTVYRGDQAVAEGRSTWSGLTIEFFDPDLASIGGELAIGLTLREQAFAMAMVASGD
;
A
#
# COMPACT_ATOMS: atom_id res chain seq x y z
N MET A 1 3.92 26.34 10.04
CA MET A 1 4.49 25.04 9.60
C MET A 1 3.34 24.07 9.44
N GLY A 2 2.69 24.06 8.29
CA GLY A 2 1.46 23.30 8.06
C GLY A 2 1.74 21.82 7.91
N ILE A 3 1.08 20.99 8.72
CA ILE A 3 1.02 19.54 8.52
C ILE A 3 0.21 19.34 7.24
N LEU A 4 0.88 19.04 6.12
CA LEU A 4 0.19 18.70 4.87
C LEU A 4 -0.59 17.40 5.15
N ARG A 5 -1.90 17.54 5.36
CA ARG A 5 -2.82 16.41 5.51
C ARG A 5 -3.08 15.86 4.12
N ASP A 6 -2.40 14.78 3.79
CA ASP A 6 -2.77 14.00 2.61
C ASP A 6 -4.01 13.20 2.99
N ARG A 7 -5.15 13.50 2.38
CA ARG A 7 -6.37 12.70 2.51
C ARG A 7 -6.29 11.58 1.49
N LEU A 8 -6.12 10.34 1.96
CA LEU A 8 -6.08 9.17 1.09
C LEU A 8 -7.40 8.42 1.21
N THR A 9 -8.07 8.21 0.08
CA THR A 9 -9.30 7.43 0.03
C THR A 9 -8.96 5.95 -0.16
N VAL A 10 -9.24 5.14 0.86
CA VAL A 10 -9.14 3.67 0.81
C VAL A 10 -10.57 3.13 0.94
N ASP A 11 -11.01 2.29 0.01
CA ASP A 11 -12.39 1.76 0.00
C ASP A 11 -13.50 2.83 0.03
N GLY A 12 -13.27 3.98 -0.62
CA GLY A 12 -14.19 5.13 -0.55
C GLY A 12 -14.20 5.86 0.79
N VAL A 13 -13.50 5.35 1.80
CA VAL A 13 -13.34 5.96 3.12
C VAL A 13 -12.10 6.86 3.11
N PRO A 14 -12.25 8.15 3.41
CA PRO A 14 -11.10 9.01 3.58
C PRO A 14 -10.37 8.68 4.89
N HIS A 15 -9.11 8.26 4.77
CA HIS A 15 -8.19 8.16 5.89
C HIS A 15 -7.38 9.45 6.00
N ASP A 16 -7.35 10.01 7.21
CA ASP A 16 -6.43 11.08 7.55
C ASP A 16 -5.02 10.49 7.63
N VAL A 17 -4.12 10.92 6.74
CA VAL A 17 -2.74 10.42 6.74
C VAL A 17 -1.80 11.55 7.13
N HIS A 18 -1.04 11.32 8.19
CA HIS A 18 -0.08 12.28 8.71
C HIS A 18 1.32 11.95 8.21
N ARG A 19 1.96 12.87 7.49
CA ARG A 19 3.37 12.71 7.16
C ARG A 19 4.22 12.97 8.41
N VAL A 20 5.01 11.98 8.81
CA VAL A 20 5.93 12.09 9.94
C VAL A 20 7.39 11.99 9.47
N ARG A 21 8.33 12.18 10.40
CA ARG A 21 9.76 12.26 10.10
C ARG A 21 10.27 10.98 9.45
N GLY A 22 11.21 11.09 8.51
CA GLY A 22 11.82 9.93 7.85
C GLY A 22 10.98 9.30 6.72
N GLY A 23 10.00 10.03 6.19
CA GLY A 23 9.18 9.59 5.04
C GLY A 23 8.02 8.66 5.39
N TRP A 24 7.82 8.41 6.69
CA TRP A 24 6.68 7.65 7.19
C TRP A 24 5.38 8.43 7.04
N ARG A 25 4.30 7.69 6.79
CA ARG A 25 2.91 8.13 6.81
C ARG A 25 2.23 7.40 7.94
N GLN A 26 1.68 8.13 8.90
CA GLN A 26 0.97 7.59 10.04
C GLN A 26 -0.53 7.67 9.79
N ILE A 27 -1.21 6.56 10.03
CA ILE A 27 -2.66 6.45 10.05
C ILE A 27 -3.07 6.52 11.52
N PRO A 28 -3.99 7.42 11.90
CA PRO A 28 -4.51 7.49 13.24
C PRO A 28 -5.41 6.27 13.48
N ASP A 29 -4.89 5.28 14.20
CA ASP A 29 -5.64 4.11 14.64
C ASP A 29 -5.73 4.08 16.19
N PRO A 30 -6.90 3.79 16.78
CA PRO A 30 -7.08 3.74 18.23
C PRO A 30 -6.38 2.55 18.92
N ARG A 31 -5.94 1.53 18.18
CA ARG A 31 -5.29 0.31 18.69
C ARG A 31 -3.76 0.40 18.70
N GLY A 32 -3.17 1.40 18.04
CA GLY A 32 -1.73 1.63 18.05
C GLY A 32 -1.27 2.51 16.89
N PRO A 33 0.03 2.88 16.84
CA PRO A 33 0.57 3.66 15.75
C PRO A 33 0.69 2.80 14.49
N GLU A 34 -0.32 2.87 13.61
CA GLU A 34 -0.23 2.34 12.25
C GLU A 34 0.58 3.30 11.38
N ARG A 35 1.69 2.83 10.83
CA ARG A 35 2.54 3.65 9.96
C ARG A 35 3.08 2.86 8.79
N VAL A 36 3.17 3.56 7.67
CA VAL A 36 3.59 3.03 6.39
C VAL A 36 4.65 3.91 5.76
N ARG A 37 5.66 3.31 5.15
CA ARG A 37 6.69 4.01 4.40
C ARG A 37 7.01 3.27 3.12
N TYR A 38 6.90 3.97 2.00
CA TYR A 38 7.40 3.51 0.73
C TYR A 38 8.77 4.15 0.44
N ASP A 39 9.78 3.33 0.16
CA ASP A 39 11.13 3.73 -0.24
C ASP A 39 11.29 3.46 -1.74
N ALA A 40 11.05 4.50 -2.54
CA ALA A 40 11.09 4.45 -3.99
C ALA A 40 12.47 4.05 -4.55
N TRP A 41 13.56 4.35 -3.83
CA TRP A 41 14.91 4.00 -4.28
C TRP A 41 15.16 2.49 -4.28
N ARG A 42 14.53 1.77 -3.32
CA ARG A 42 14.67 0.32 -3.17
C ARG A 42 13.42 -0.45 -3.61
N ASP A 43 12.42 0.23 -4.16
CA ASP A 43 11.07 -0.28 -4.47
C ASP A 43 10.55 -1.20 -3.34
N ARG A 44 10.54 -0.67 -2.11
CA ARG A 44 10.10 -1.42 -0.91
C ARG A 44 9.07 -0.66 -0.11
N LEU A 45 8.13 -1.40 0.44
CA LEU A 45 7.10 -0.93 1.36
C LEU A 45 7.34 -1.50 2.75
N LEU A 46 7.31 -0.63 3.75
CA LEU A 46 7.44 -0.95 5.16
C LEU A 46 6.13 -0.58 5.84
N ILE A 47 5.57 -1.52 6.58
CA ILE A 47 4.35 -1.35 7.36
C ILE A 47 4.70 -1.72 8.79
N GLU A 48 4.24 -0.91 9.72
CA GLU A 48 4.20 -1.24 11.14
C GLU A 48 2.78 -1.00 11.62
N SER A 49 2.13 -2.07 12.08
CA SER A 49 0.82 -2.02 12.72
C SER A 49 0.89 -2.58 14.14
N ALA A 50 -0.20 -2.46 14.89
CA ALA A 50 -0.33 -3.05 16.23
C ALA A 50 -0.12 -4.58 16.23
N ASP A 51 -0.38 -5.25 15.10
CA ASP A 51 -0.24 -6.69 14.93
C ASP A 51 1.17 -7.13 14.51
N GLY A 52 2.05 -6.19 14.17
CA GLY A 52 3.44 -6.47 13.80
C GLY A 52 3.95 -5.65 12.62
N GLY A 53 5.20 -5.91 12.24
CA GLY A 53 5.86 -5.27 11.10
C GLY A 53 5.84 -6.14 9.84
N LEU A 54 5.69 -5.50 8.68
CA LEU A 54 5.74 -6.14 7.37
C LEU A 54 6.66 -5.36 6.42
N GLU A 55 7.55 -6.06 5.73
CA GLU A 55 8.32 -5.52 4.61
C GLU A 55 7.91 -6.23 3.32
N ILE A 56 7.55 -5.45 2.31
CA ILE A 56 7.26 -5.94 0.95
C ILE A 56 8.31 -5.35 0.01
N ARG A 57 9.04 -6.22 -0.68
CA ARG A 57 9.97 -5.83 -1.74
C ARG A 57 9.31 -6.08 -3.07
N PHE A 58 9.09 -5.01 -3.83
CA PHE A 58 8.45 -5.14 -5.12
C PHE A 58 9.47 -5.60 -6.15
N HIS A 59 9.05 -6.57 -6.94
CA HIS A 59 9.76 -7.02 -8.11
C HIS A 59 8.83 -6.90 -9.31
N TRP A 60 9.39 -6.51 -10.46
CA TRP A 60 8.64 -6.19 -11.68
C TRP A 60 7.61 -7.26 -12.10
N ARG A 61 7.92 -8.55 -11.90
CA ARG A 61 7.06 -9.67 -12.35
C ARG A 61 6.42 -10.48 -11.23
N HIS A 62 6.99 -10.47 -10.03
CA HIS A 62 6.55 -11.37 -8.96
C HIS A 62 6.89 -10.80 -7.60
N THR A 63 5.93 -10.12 -6.98
CA THR A 63 6.07 -9.62 -5.61
C THR A 63 5.38 -10.58 -4.66
N SER A 64 6.07 -11.01 -3.61
CA SER A 64 5.48 -11.88 -2.58
C SER A 64 5.88 -11.41 -1.20
N PHE A 65 5.00 -11.61 -0.23
CA PHE A 65 5.24 -11.25 1.17
C PHE A 65 4.52 -12.24 2.10
N THR A 66 4.95 -12.27 3.36
CA THR A 66 4.35 -13.15 4.37
C THR A 66 3.75 -12.30 5.49
N TRP A 67 2.50 -12.58 5.84
CA TRP A 67 1.79 -11.93 6.94
C TRP A 67 1.01 -12.98 7.73
N ARG A 68 1.09 -12.95 9.07
CA ARG A 68 0.44 -13.92 9.96
C ARG A 68 0.62 -15.39 9.51
N GLN A 69 1.86 -15.76 9.18
CA GLN A 69 2.27 -17.08 8.66
C GLN A 69 1.62 -17.50 7.32
N LYS A 70 0.93 -16.59 6.62
CA LYS A 70 0.37 -16.80 5.29
C LYS A 70 1.22 -16.10 4.24
N SER A 71 1.50 -16.77 3.14
CA SER A 71 2.19 -16.18 2.00
C SER A 71 1.19 -15.61 1.00
N TYR A 72 1.47 -14.39 0.57
CA TYR A 72 0.68 -13.61 -0.38
C TYR A 72 1.53 -13.24 -1.58
N HIS A 73 0.90 -13.14 -2.75
CA HIS A 73 1.55 -12.76 -4.00
C HIS A 73 0.77 -11.61 -4.64
N ILE A 74 1.47 -10.53 -4.98
CA ILE A 74 0.90 -9.39 -5.70
C ILE A 74 1.19 -9.59 -7.18
N ARG A 75 0.13 -9.57 -7.98
CA ARG A 75 0.23 -9.56 -9.44
C ARG A 75 -0.35 -8.25 -9.99
N PRO A 76 0.34 -7.58 -10.92
CA PRO A 76 -0.23 -6.44 -11.63
C PRO A 76 -1.39 -6.92 -12.50
N ARG A 77 -2.46 -6.12 -12.58
CA ARG A 77 -3.57 -6.38 -13.49
C ARG A 77 -3.31 -5.66 -14.83
N PHE A 78 -3.59 -6.34 -15.95
CA PHE A 78 -3.64 -5.66 -17.25
C PHE A 78 -4.70 -4.54 -17.18
N TRP A 79 -4.33 -3.30 -17.54
CA TRP A 79 -5.13 -2.06 -17.44
C TRP A 79 -5.09 -1.28 -16.12
N GLY A 80 -4.14 -1.57 -15.23
CA GLY A 80 -3.91 -0.79 -14.02
C GLY A 80 -4.62 -1.37 -12.80
N GLY A 81 -3.95 -1.29 -11.66
CA GLY A 81 -4.36 -1.94 -10.42
C GLY A 81 -3.55 -3.21 -10.12
N VAL A 82 -3.87 -3.81 -8.98
CA VAL A 82 -3.14 -4.93 -8.41
C VAL A 82 -4.12 -5.97 -7.88
N THR A 83 -3.77 -7.25 -7.95
CA THR A 83 -4.53 -8.30 -7.26
C THR A 83 -3.57 -9.04 -6.34
N VAL A 84 -3.99 -9.22 -5.08
CA VAL A 84 -3.27 -10.01 -4.09
C VAL A 84 -3.88 -11.40 -4.04
N TYR A 85 -3.03 -12.41 -4.14
CA TYR A 85 -3.41 -13.82 -4.13
C TYR A 85 -2.82 -14.53 -2.91
N ARG A 86 -3.56 -15.50 -2.37
CA ARG A 86 -3.04 -16.53 -1.45
C ARG A 86 -3.15 -17.87 -2.17
N GLY A 87 -2.01 -18.42 -2.63
CA GLY A 87 -2.03 -19.51 -3.61
C GLY A 87 -2.71 -19.04 -4.89
N ASP A 88 -3.76 -19.74 -5.32
CA ASP A 88 -4.55 -19.39 -6.51
C ASP A 88 -5.81 -18.56 -6.21
N GLN A 89 -6.10 -18.28 -4.94
CA GLN A 89 -7.27 -17.53 -4.53
C GLN A 89 -6.97 -16.03 -4.48
N ALA A 90 -7.75 -15.21 -5.18
CA ALA A 90 -7.73 -13.76 -5.01
C ALA A 90 -8.28 -13.38 -3.62
N VAL A 91 -7.48 -12.64 -2.86
CA VAL A 91 -7.78 -12.25 -1.45
C VAL A 91 -7.80 -10.74 -1.24
N ALA A 92 -7.30 -9.96 -2.20
CA ALA A 92 -7.60 -8.54 -2.29
C ALA A 92 -7.50 -8.06 -3.74
N GLU A 93 -8.30 -7.05 -4.08
CA GLU A 93 -8.30 -6.42 -5.39
C GLU A 93 -8.13 -4.91 -5.27
N GLY A 94 -7.02 -4.42 -5.78
CA GLY A 94 -6.72 -3.01 -5.97
C GLY A 94 -7.13 -2.53 -7.35
N ARG A 95 -8.05 -1.58 -7.42
CA ARG A 95 -8.42 -0.84 -8.62
C ARG A 95 -7.83 0.55 -8.57
N SER A 96 -7.02 0.90 -9.57
CA SER A 96 -6.52 2.26 -9.74
C SER A 96 -7.67 3.16 -10.20
N THR A 97 -7.88 4.26 -9.48
CA THR A 97 -8.80 5.33 -9.81
C THR A 97 -8.00 6.61 -10.06
N TRP A 98 -8.59 7.61 -10.71
CA TRP A 98 -7.95 8.92 -10.90
C TRP A 98 -7.59 9.62 -9.58
N SER A 99 -8.29 9.31 -8.49
CA SER A 99 -8.06 9.88 -7.16
C SER A 99 -7.20 9.01 -6.23
N GLY A 100 -6.71 7.86 -6.68
CA GLY A 100 -5.90 6.94 -5.87
C GLY A 100 -6.19 5.46 -6.11
N LEU A 101 -5.72 4.57 -5.24
CA LEU A 101 -5.96 3.13 -5.33
C LEU A 101 -7.06 2.72 -4.35
N THR A 102 -8.16 2.16 -4.86
CA THR A 102 -9.18 1.50 -4.04
C THR A 102 -8.80 0.04 -3.90
N ILE A 103 -8.60 -0.47 -2.68
CA ILE A 103 -8.35 -1.90 -2.46
C ILE A 103 -9.50 -2.50 -1.66
N GLU A 104 -10.14 -3.51 -2.23
CA GLU A 104 -11.12 -4.37 -1.54
C GLU A 104 -10.38 -5.59 -0.98
N PHE A 105 -10.52 -5.85 0.32
CA PHE A 105 -9.90 -6.99 1.01
C PHE A 105 -10.94 -8.05 1.34
N PHE A 106 -10.69 -9.29 0.93
CA PHE A 106 -11.58 -10.44 1.18
C PHE A 106 -11.04 -11.37 2.27
N ASP A 107 -9.74 -11.28 2.58
CA ASP A 107 -9.11 -12.05 3.66
C ASP A 107 -8.99 -11.19 4.93
N PRO A 108 -9.56 -11.62 6.07
CA PRO A 108 -9.62 -10.81 7.28
C PRO A 108 -8.25 -10.57 7.93
N ASP A 109 -7.28 -11.48 7.74
CA ASP A 109 -5.91 -11.25 8.22
C ASP A 109 -5.20 -10.17 7.41
N LEU A 110 -5.52 -10.05 6.13
CA LEU A 110 -5.00 -8.98 5.28
C LEU A 110 -5.73 -7.65 5.51
N ALA A 111 -7.02 -7.71 5.84
CA ALA A 111 -7.82 -6.53 6.20
C ALA A 111 -7.27 -5.82 7.45
N SER A 112 -6.58 -6.52 8.35
CA SER A 112 -5.97 -5.91 9.55
C SER A 112 -4.79 -4.98 9.26
N ILE A 113 -4.24 -5.01 8.04
CA ILE A 113 -3.22 -4.08 7.54
C ILE A 113 -3.66 -3.42 6.22
N GLY A 114 -4.97 -3.42 5.96
CA GLY A 114 -5.53 -3.05 4.67
C GLY A 114 -5.32 -1.57 4.34
N GLY A 115 -5.44 -0.70 5.35
CA GLY A 115 -5.21 0.73 5.22
C GLY A 115 -3.77 1.06 4.84
N GLU A 116 -2.80 0.46 5.55
CA GLU A 116 -1.37 0.63 5.30
C GLU A 116 -0.98 0.08 3.94
N LEU A 117 -1.47 -1.11 3.57
CA LEU A 117 -1.24 -1.69 2.25
C LEU A 117 -1.77 -0.78 1.13
N ALA A 118 -3.00 -0.29 1.26
CA ALA A 118 -3.60 0.57 0.24
C ALA A 118 -2.82 1.88 0.07
N ILE A 119 -2.43 2.52 1.17
CA ILE A 119 -1.62 3.74 1.13
C ILE A 119 -0.24 3.45 0.54
N GLY A 120 0.39 2.36 0.95
CA GLY A 120 1.69 1.91 0.46
C GLY A 120 1.73 1.66 -1.04
N LEU A 121 0.71 0.97 -1.54
CA LEU A 121 0.56 0.68 -2.97
C LEU A 121 0.21 1.95 -3.77
N THR A 122 -0.64 2.82 -3.24
CA THR A 122 -0.93 4.13 -3.86
C THR A 122 0.31 5.00 -3.98
N LEU A 123 1.17 4.99 -2.96
CA LEU A 123 2.47 5.68 -2.97
C LEU A 123 3.40 5.16 -4.06
N ARG A 124 3.45 3.84 -4.21
CA ARG A 124 4.25 3.18 -5.24
C ARG A 124 3.78 3.55 -6.64
N GLU A 125 2.47 3.48 -6.89
CA GLU A 125 1.89 3.85 -8.19
C GLU A 125 2.18 5.32 -8.54
N GLN A 126 2.06 6.24 -7.59
CA GLN A 126 2.42 7.65 -7.79
C GLN A 126 3.91 7.83 -8.12
N ALA A 127 4.81 7.13 -7.41
CA ALA A 127 6.24 7.19 -7.68
C ALA A 127 6.57 6.63 -9.08
N PHE A 128 5.88 5.56 -9.49
CA PHE A 128 6.02 4.98 -10.81
C PHE A 128 5.53 5.92 -11.92
N ALA A 129 4.37 6.55 -11.73
CA ALA A 129 3.82 7.54 -12.66
C ALA A 129 4.75 8.76 -12.80
N MET A 130 5.27 9.29 -11.70
CA MET A 130 6.23 10.41 -11.71
C MET A 130 7.54 10.03 -12.42
N ALA A 131 8.05 8.80 -12.22
CA ALA A 131 9.25 8.33 -12.91
C ALA A 131 9.04 8.19 -14.43
N MET A 132 7.86 7.71 -14.85
CA MET A 132 7.51 7.62 -16.28
C MET A 132 7.41 9.00 -16.94
N VAL A 133 6.82 9.99 -16.25
CA VAL A 133 6.78 11.38 -16.73
C VAL A 133 8.19 11.98 -16.83
N ALA A 134 9.05 11.76 -15.82
CA ALA A 134 10.42 12.26 -15.83
C ALA A 134 11.34 11.57 -16.84
N SER A 135 10.98 10.38 -17.33
CA SER A 135 11.76 9.63 -18.33
C SER A 135 11.32 9.92 -19.77
N GLY A 136 10.31 10.76 -19.95
CA GLY A 136 9.72 11.11 -21.26
C GLY A 136 10.10 12.49 -21.79
N ASP A 137 11.11 13.15 -21.21
CA ASP A 137 11.67 14.43 -21.66
C ASP A 137 12.97 14.22 -22.46
#